data_AF-A0A098EYA0-F1
#
_entry.id   AF-A0A098EYA0-F1
#
_cell.length_a   1.000
_cell.length_b   1.000
_cell.length_c   1.000
_cell.angle_alpha   90.00
_cell.angle_beta   90.00
_cell.angle_gamma   90.00
#
_symmetry.space_group_name_H-M   'P 1'
#
loop_
_entity.id
_entity.type
_entity.pdbx_description
1 polymer ?
#
loop_
_entity_poly.entity_id
_entity_poly.type
_entity_poly.pdbx_seq_one_letter_code
_entity_poly.pdbx_strand_id
1 'polypeptide(L)' 'MNLSLEEQKLPKDKEYDFEDLKILIHENDMVYFNDTKLDYVKDVFGSGRFQLLKI' A
#
# COMPACT_ATOMS: atom_id res chain seq x y z
N MET A 1 -7.46 5.14 3.14
CA MET A 1 -6.23 4.45 3.58
C MET A 1 -5.23 5.51 3.97
N ASN A 2 -4.67 5.45 5.17
CA ASN A 2 -3.62 6.36 5.58
C ASN A 2 -2.30 5.61 5.38
N LEU A 3 -1.42 6.12 4.52
CA LEU A 3 -0.09 5.57 4.29
C LEU A 3 0.91 6.43 5.06
N SER A 4 1.82 5.78 5.77
CA SER A 4 2.97 6.42 6.42
C SER A 4 4.26 5.96 5.74
N LEU A 5 5.27 6.83 5.77
CA LEU A 5 6.63 6.46 5.40
C LEU A 5 7.30 5.92 6.65
N GLU A 6 7.74 4.67 6.59
CA GLU A 6 8.40 3.98 7.69
C GLU A 6 9.87 3.73 7.33
N GLU A 7 10.77 4.05 8.25
CA GLU A 7 12.20 3.76 8.08
C GLU A 7 12.56 2.32 8.44
N GLN A 8 11.70 1.66 9.23
CA GLN A 8 11.95 0.33 9.77
C GLN A 8 10.70 -0.54 9.74
N LYS A 9 10.92 -1.83 9.50
CA LYS A 9 9.91 -2.87 9.55
C LYS A 9 9.61 -3.28 10.99
N LEU A 10 8.34 -3.47 11.35
CA LEU A 10 7.94 -4.10 12.60
C LEU A 10 7.98 -5.65 12.51
N PRO A 11 8.12 -6.37 13.63
CA PRO A 11 8.28 -7.84 13.62
C PRO A 11 7.19 -8.62 12.88
N LYS A 12 5.98 -8.06 12.77
CA LYS A 12 4.79 -8.68 12.20
C LYS A 12 4.39 -8.13 10.84
N ASP A 13 5.21 -7.25 10.27
CA ASP A 13 4.96 -6.75 8.94
C ASP A 13 5.37 -7.77 7.89
N LYS A 14 4.64 -7.77 6.79
CA LYS A 14 5.03 -8.44 5.56
C LYS A 14 5.55 -7.38 4.59
N GLU A 15 6.69 -7.69 3.97
CA GLU A 15 7.29 -6.86 2.93
C GLU A 15 6.80 -7.33 1.57
N TYR A 16 6.45 -6.37 0.72
CA TYR A 16 6.12 -6.59 -0.67
C TYR A 16 6.91 -5.61 -1.52
N ASP A 17 7.67 -6.12 -2.47
CA ASP A 17 8.43 -5.32 -3.42
C ASP A 17 7.53 -4.86 -4.58
N PHE A 18 7.52 -3.56 -4.83
CA PHE A 18 6.77 -2.90 -5.89
C PHE A 18 7.69 -1.95 -6.67
N GLU A 19 8.29 -2.44 -7.76
CA GLU A 19 9.26 -1.68 -8.56
C GLU A 19 10.36 -1.07 -7.66
N ASP A 20 10.36 0.25 -7.47
CA ASP A 20 11.32 0.99 -6.66
C ASP A 20 10.85 1.26 -5.22
N LEU A 21 9.73 0.64 -4.80
CA LEU A 21 9.10 0.82 -3.50
C LEU A 21 9.03 -0.50 -2.72
N LYS A 22 9.18 -0.40 -1.40
CA LYS A 22 8.80 -1.46 -0.48
C LYS A 22 7.53 -1.07 0.25
N ILE A 23 6.56 -1.96 0.23
CA ILE A 23 5.31 -1.81 0.97
C ILE A 23 5.34 -2.74 2.18
N LEU A 24 5.09 -2.16 3.35
CA LEU A 24 4.95 -2.87 4.61
C LEU A 24 3.46 -3.00 4.95
N ILE A 25 3.00 -4.22 5.22
CA ILE A 25 1.64 -4.48 5.66
C ILE A 25 1.68 -5.32 6.93
N HIS A 26 1.12 -4.81 8.02
CA HIS A 26 1.02 -5.55 9.27
C HIS A 26 0.08 -6.76 9.10
N GLU A 27 0.40 -7.90 9.73
CA GLU A 27 -0.36 -9.15 9.57
C GLU A 27 -1.87 -9.01 9.86
N ASN A 28 -2.24 -8.16 10.81
CA ASN A 28 -3.64 -7.90 11.18
C ASN A 28 -4.42 -7.18 10.08
N ASP A 29 -3.74 -6.40 9.25
CA ASP A 29 -4.37 -5.60 8.21
C ASP A 29 -4.47 -6.37 6.88
N MET A 30 -3.77 -7.50 6.74
CA MET A 30 -3.75 -8.33 5.53
C MET A 30 -5.15 -8.69 5.02
N VAL A 31 -6.14 -8.83 5.91
CA VAL A 31 -7.54 -9.10 5.55
C VAL A 31 -8.12 -8.05 4.60
N TYR A 32 -7.65 -6.80 4.68
CA TYR A 32 -8.10 -5.70 3.82
C TYR A 32 -7.38 -5.65 2.47
N PHE A 33 -6.25 -6.35 2.33
CA PHE A 33 -5.42 -6.33 1.13
C PHE A 33 -5.56 -7.61 0.29
N ASN A 34 -6.22 -8.65 0.81
CA ASN A 34 -6.52 -9.86 0.06
C ASN A 34 -7.30 -9.54 -1.22
N ASP A 35 -6.85 -10.08 -2.35
CA ASP A 35 -7.42 -9.85 -3.69
C ASP A 35 -7.54 -8.37 -4.06
N THR A 36 -6.54 -7.56 -3.66
CA THR A 36 -6.45 -6.15 -4.04
C THR A 36 -5.14 -5.83 -4.74
N LYS A 37 -5.17 -4.75 -5.52
CA LYS A 37 -4.01 -4.13 -6.15
C LYS A 37 -3.87 -2.69 -5.65
N LEU A 38 -2.66 -2.29 -5.32
CA LEU A 38 -2.32 -0.89 -5.06
C LEU A 38 -2.07 -0.16 -6.39
N ASP A 39 -2.71 0.99 -6.59
CA ASP A 39 -2.55 1.83 -7.77
C ASP A 39 -2.42 3.31 -7.39
N TYR A 40 -1.77 4.10 -8.25
CA TYR A 40 -1.64 5.55 -8.08
C TYR A 40 -2.47 6.28 -9.13
N VAL A 41 -3.58 6.88 -8.69
CA VAL A 41 -4.54 7.54 -9.58
C VAL A 41 -4.40 9.05 -9.44
N LYS A 42 -4.27 9.74 -10.57
CA LYS A 42 -4.34 11.20 -10.67
C LYS A 42 -5.75 11.62 -11.05
N ASP A 43 -6.31 12.58 -10.35
CA ASP A 43 -7.57 13.21 -10.74
C ASP A 43 -7.38 14.20 -11.90
N VAL A 44 -8.49 14.73 -12.40
CA VAL A 44 -8.50 15.71 -13.51
C VAL A 44 -7.80 17.03 -13.18
N PHE A 45 -7.56 17.31 -11.90
CA PHE A 45 -6.84 18.48 -11.42
C PHE A 45 -5.36 18.18 -11.14
N GLY A 46 -4.90 16.96 -11.41
CA GLY A 46 -3.52 16.52 -11.22
C GLY A 46 -3.17 16.10 -9.80
N SER A 47 -4.13 16.08 -8.87
CA SER A 47 -3.89 15.57 -7.51
C SER A 47 -3.84 14.04 -7.56
N GLY A 48 -2.71 13.48 -7.16
CA GLY A 48 -2.51 12.04 -7.16
C GLY A 48 -2.72 11.42 -5.78
N ARG A 49 -3.28 10.22 -5.74
CA ARG A 49 -3.47 9.44 -4.52
C ARG A 49 -3.24 7.97 -4.77
N PHE A 50 -2.76 7.28 -3.75
CA PHE A 50 -2.77 5.83 -3.74
C PHE A 50 -4.18 5.31 -3.45
N GLN A 51 -4.59 4.29 -4.19
CA GLN A 51 -5.89 3.64 -4.05
C GLN A 51 -5.72 2.12 -4.13
N LEU A 52 -6.48 1.40 -3.30
CA LEU A 52 -6.62 -0.04 -3.41
C LEU A 52 -7.79 -0.35 -4.35
N LEU A 53 -7.55 -1.20 -5.34
CA LEU A 53 -8.54 -1.70 -6.28
C LEU A 53 -8.78 -3.18 -5.99
N LYS A 54 -10.03 -3.59 -5.83
CA LYS A 54 -10.39 -5.00 -5.67
C LYS A 54 -10.35 -5.69 -7.03
N ILE A 55 -9.69 -6.85 -7.10
CA ILE A 55 -9.60 -7.71 -8.29
C ILE A 55 -10.71 -8.76 -8.24
#